data_AF-A0A7K7JQK1-F1
#
_entry.id   AF-A0A7K7JQK1-F1
#
_cell.length_a   1.000
_cell.length_b   1.000
_cell.length_c   1.000
_cell.angle_alpha   90.00
_cell.angle_beta   90.00
_cell.angle_gamma   90.00
#
_symmetry.space_group_name_H-M   'P 1'
#
loop_
_entity.id
_entity.type
_entity.pdbx_description
1 polymer ?
#
loop_
_entity_poly.entity_id
_entity_poly.type
_entity_poly.pdbx_seq_one_letter_code
_entity_poly.pdbx_strand_id
1 'polypeptide(L)'
;FLGEYAGFDETQPTAESGGKGKVITHLKEQFHFKKVVMIGDGATDMEACPPGDCFIGFGGNVVRKQVKEKAKWYITHFDELLKELEE
;
A
#
# COMPACT_ATOMS: atom_id res chain seq x y z
N PHE A 1 23.75 -10.94 -21.98
CA PHE A 1 22.69 -11.43 -21.09
C PHE A 1 21.47 -11.75 -21.95
N LEU A 2 20.87 -12.94 -21.79
CA LEU A 2 19.78 -13.47 -22.64
C LEU A 2 18.39 -12.86 -22.35
N GLY A 3 18.32 -11.82 -21.51
CA GLY A 3 17.05 -11.19 -21.12
C GLY A 3 16.16 -12.07 -20.25
N GLU A 4 16.67 -13.18 -19.73
CA GLU A 4 15.95 -14.08 -18.84
C GLU A 4 15.74 -13.45 -17.47
N TYR A 5 14.67 -13.85 -16.81
CA TYR A 5 14.35 -13.44 -15.46
C TYR A 5 15.50 -13.78 -14.50
N ALA A 6 16.05 -12.75 -13.85
CA ALA A 6 17.25 -12.87 -13.00
C ALA A 6 16.93 -13.14 -11.52
N GLY A 7 15.67 -13.36 -11.16
CA GLY A 7 15.22 -13.48 -9.77
C GLY A 7 14.85 -12.15 -9.12
N PHE A 8 14.63 -12.20 -7.82
CA PHE A 8 14.38 -11.06 -6.93
C PHE A 8 15.20 -11.22 -5.66
N ASP A 9 15.35 -10.15 -4.88
CA ASP A 9 15.99 -10.22 -3.58
C ASP A 9 15.05 -10.86 -2.55
N GLU A 10 15.25 -12.14 -2.28
CA GLU A 10 14.48 -12.93 -1.32
C GLU A 10 14.65 -12.44 0.13
N THR A 11 15.66 -11.60 0.42
CA THR A 11 15.87 -11.05 1.77
C THR A 11 14.97 -9.86 2.07
N GLN A 12 14.31 -9.28 1.05
CA GLN A 12 13.40 -8.15 1.25
C GLN A 12 12.10 -8.62 1.91
N PRO A 13 11.59 -7.91 2.94
CA PRO A 13 10.32 -8.27 3.56
C PRO A 13 9.17 -8.33 2.55
N THR A 14 9.19 -7.47 1.53
CA THR A 14 8.20 -7.38 0.44
C THR A 14 8.20 -8.56 -0.52
N ALA A 15 9.19 -9.45 -0.41
CA ALA A 15 9.28 -10.67 -1.19
C ALA A 15 8.32 -11.77 -0.69
N GLU A 16 7.82 -11.62 0.55
CA GLU A 16 6.86 -12.53 1.17
C GLU A 16 5.46 -11.92 1.26
N SER A 17 4.44 -12.76 1.41
CA SER A 17 3.08 -12.33 1.74
C SER A 17 3.07 -11.55 3.07
N GLY A 18 2.31 -10.45 3.11
CA GLY A 18 2.29 -9.54 4.26
C GLY A 18 3.54 -8.67 4.41
N GLY A 19 4.48 -8.72 3.45
CA GLY A 19 5.72 -7.96 3.48
C GLY A 19 5.55 -6.44 3.64
N LYS A 20 4.55 -5.86 2.98
CA LYS A 20 4.22 -4.43 3.12
C LYS A 20 3.82 -4.08 4.55
N GLY A 21 3.08 -4.95 5.22
CA GLY A 21 2.76 -4.81 6.64
C GLY A 21 4.01 -4.85 7.52
N LYS A 22 4.94 -5.78 7.27
CA LYS A 22 6.23 -5.85 7.99
C LYS A 22 7.04 -4.55 7.84
N VAL A 23 7.08 -3.98 6.64
CA VAL A 23 7.72 -2.69 6.40
C VAL A 23 7.05 -1.56 7.19
N ILE A 24 5.72 -1.49 7.22
CA ILE A 24 5.01 -0.48 8.03
C ILE A 24 5.33 -0.64 9.52
N THR A 25 5.35 -1.87 10.05
CA THR A 25 5.77 -2.12 11.45
C THR A 25 7.17 -1.56 11.69
N HIS A 26 8.12 -1.90 10.82
CA HIS A 26 9.49 -1.41 10.93
C HIS A 26 9.55 0.13 10.91
N LEU A 27 8.82 0.79 10.01
CA LEU A 27 8.78 2.24 9.93
C LEU A 27 8.19 2.87 11.21
N LYS A 28 7.13 2.28 11.78
CA LYS A 28 6.54 2.75 13.05
C LYS A 28 7.51 2.58 14.21
N GLU A 29 8.27 1.50 14.25
CA GLU A 29 9.27 1.23 15.30
C GLU A 29 10.50 2.15 15.18
N GLN A 30 11.05 2.31 13.98
CA GLN A 30 12.25 3.12 13.77
C GLN A 30 11.99 4.61 13.94
N PHE A 31 10.92 5.11 13.31
CA PHE A 31 10.65 6.55 13.24
C PHE A 31 9.56 7.02 14.19
N HIS A 32 8.97 6.11 14.98
CA HIS A 32 7.94 6.42 15.96
C HIS A 32 6.71 7.12 15.35
N PHE A 33 6.40 6.80 14.09
CA PHE A 33 5.23 7.36 13.40
C PHE A 33 3.94 6.94 14.11
N LYS A 34 3.17 7.94 14.57
CA LYS A 34 1.87 7.71 15.23
C LYS A 34 0.75 7.36 14.24
N LYS A 35 0.90 7.77 12.99
CA LYS A 35 -0.07 7.59 11.91
C LYS A 35 0.66 7.26 10.62
N VAL A 36 0.38 6.09 10.05
CA VAL A 36 0.87 5.66 8.75
C VAL A 36 -0.34 5.31 7.88
N VAL A 37 -0.44 5.97 6.73
CA VAL A 37 -1.49 5.74 5.73
C VAL A 37 -0.89 4.97 4.57
N MET A 38 -1.50 3.84 4.23
CA MET A 38 -1.14 3.05 3.07
C MET A 38 -2.03 3.44 1.88
N ILE A 39 -1.45 3.72 0.72
CA ILE A 39 -2.19 4.00 -0.52
C ILE A 39 -1.76 3.00 -1.58
N GLY A 40 -2.71 2.28 -2.19
CA GLY A 40 -2.39 1.29 -3.22
C GLY A 40 -3.60 0.68 -3.93
N ASP A 41 -3.35 0.02 -5.06
CA ASP A 41 -4.39 -0.59 -5.90
C ASP A 41 -4.65 -2.07 -5.56
N GLY A 42 -3.69 -2.72 -4.88
CA GLY A 42 -3.62 -4.16 -4.71
C GLY A 42 -4.15 -4.67 -3.37
N ALA A 43 -4.49 -5.96 -3.34
CA ALA A 43 -4.88 -6.65 -2.10
C ALA A 43 -3.75 -6.63 -1.06
N THR A 44 -2.49 -6.78 -1.50
CA THR A 44 -1.32 -6.72 -0.60
C THR A 44 -1.14 -5.36 0.06
N ASP A 45 -1.61 -4.28 -0.57
CA ASP A 45 -1.57 -2.93 0.01
C ASP A 45 -2.64 -2.79 1.09
N MET A 46 -3.84 -3.29 0.79
CA MET A 46 -4.94 -3.33 1.74
C MET A 46 -4.63 -4.19 2.97
N GLU A 47 -3.96 -5.33 2.79
CA GLU A 47 -3.51 -6.22 3.87
C GLU A 47 -2.49 -5.57 4.81
N ALA A 48 -1.83 -4.49 4.39
CA ALA A 48 -0.89 -3.78 5.24
C ALA A 48 -1.58 -2.91 6.32
N CYS A 49 -2.91 -2.94 6.40
CA CYS A 49 -3.72 -2.21 7.37
C CYS A 49 -4.70 -3.17 8.10
N PRO A 50 -4.41 -3.63 9.33
CA PRO A 50 -3.24 -3.31 10.17
C PRO A 50 -1.94 -3.96 9.68
N PRO A 51 -0.73 -3.42 10.01
CA PRO A 51 -0.40 -2.43 11.07
C PRO A 51 -0.50 -0.95 10.67
N GLY A 52 -0.77 -0.65 9.40
CA GLY A 52 -1.15 0.70 8.95
C GLY A 52 -2.39 1.18 9.69
N ASP A 53 -2.50 2.49 9.87
CA ASP A 53 -3.62 3.10 10.59
C ASP A 53 -4.80 3.41 9.66
N CYS A 54 -4.54 3.55 8.37
CA CYS A 54 -5.54 3.75 7.32
C CYS A 54 -5.05 3.15 6.01
N PHE A 55 -6.00 2.67 5.20
CA PHE A 55 -5.77 2.27 3.82
C PHE A 55 -6.69 3.05 2.88
N ILE A 56 -6.10 3.63 1.84
CA ILE A 56 -6.79 4.30 0.74
C ILE A 56 -6.56 3.49 -0.53
N GLY A 57 -7.63 2.93 -1.09
CA GLY A 57 -7.56 2.22 -2.35
C GLY A 57 -7.39 3.19 -3.52
N PHE A 58 -6.49 2.88 -4.44
CA PHE A 58 -6.24 3.69 -5.64
C PHE A 58 -6.63 2.94 -6.91
N GLY A 59 -7.50 3.54 -7.72
CA GLY A 59 -8.03 2.93 -8.94
C GLY A 59 -7.68 3.65 -10.24
N GLY A 60 -6.81 4.66 -10.21
CA GLY A 60 -6.58 5.53 -11.38
C GLY A 60 -6.00 4.84 -12.60
N ASN A 61 -5.24 3.75 -12.39
CA ASN A 61 -4.72 2.92 -13.48
C ASN A 61 -5.57 1.66 -13.70
N VAL A 62 -5.84 0.90 -12.64
CA VAL A 62 -6.58 -0.35 -12.69
C VAL A 62 -7.52 -0.44 -11.50
N VAL A 63 -8.82 -0.61 -11.76
CA VAL A 63 -9.83 -0.80 -10.72
C VAL A 63 -9.92 -2.27 -10.35
N ARG A 64 -9.37 -2.64 -9.19
CA ARG A 64 -9.54 -3.98 -8.62
C ARG A 64 -10.80 -4.02 -7.76
N LYS A 65 -11.82 -4.76 -8.21
CA LYS A 65 -13.14 -4.86 -7.55
C LYS A 65 -13.03 -5.16 -6.06
N GLN A 66 -12.23 -6.16 -5.68
CA GLN A 66 -12.06 -6.54 -4.28
C GLN A 66 -11.50 -5.42 -3.41
N VAL A 67 -10.59 -4.60 -3.94
CA VAL A 67 -10.00 -3.47 -3.22
C VAL A 67 -11.01 -2.32 -3.14
N LYS A 68 -11.69 -2.00 -4.25
CA LYS A 68 -12.74 -0.98 -4.29
C LYS A 68 -13.89 -1.25 -3.32
N GLU A 69 -14.30 -2.51 -3.17
CA GLU A 69 -15.40 -2.89 -2.28
C GLU A 69 -15.01 -2.94 -0.80
N LYS A 70 -13.73 -3.17 -0.50
CA LYS A 70 -13.26 -3.37 0.88
C LYS A 70 -12.53 -2.15 1.47
N ALA A 71 -12.01 -1.26 0.63
CA ALA A 71 -11.36 -0.04 1.08
C ALA A 71 -12.42 0.93 1.66
N LYS A 72 -12.14 1.49 2.84
CA LYS A 72 -13.00 2.52 3.43
C LYS A 72 -12.96 3.83 2.65
N TRP A 73 -11.78 4.14 2.11
CA TRP A 73 -11.53 5.28 1.24
C TRP A 73 -11.01 4.76 -0.09
N TYR A 74 -11.58 5.24 -1.19
CA TYR A 74 -11.18 4.83 -2.53
C TYR A 74 -11.22 6.02 -3.46
N ILE A 75 -10.12 6.25 -4.16
CA ILE A 75 -9.97 7.35 -5.10
C ILE A 75 -9.56 6.79 -6.47
N THR A 76 -9.79 7.59 -7.51
CA THR A 76 -9.34 7.30 -8.87
C THR A 76 -8.37 8.36 -9.40
N HIS A 77 -8.36 9.54 -8.79
CA HIS A 77 -7.44 10.62 -9.09
C HIS A 77 -6.82 11.18 -7.82
N PHE A 78 -5.52 11.49 -7.84
CA PHE A 78 -4.84 12.07 -6.68
C PHE A 78 -5.36 13.47 -6.31
N ASP A 79 -5.96 14.19 -7.25
CA ASP A 79 -6.64 15.47 -6.99
C ASP A 79 -7.76 15.34 -5.95
N GLU A 80 -8.38 14.16 -5.82
CA GLU A 80 -9.36 13.89 -4.76
C GLU A 80 -8.71 14.00 -3.38
N LEU A 81 -7.49 13.48 -3.20
CA LEU A 81 -6.76 13.63 -1.93
C LEU A 81 -6.27 15.05 -1.68
N LEU A 82 -5.84 15.75 -2.73
CA LEU A 82 -5.36 17.13 -2.59
C LEU A 82 -6.47 18.04 -2.08
N LYS A 83 -7.69 17.89 -2.61
CA LYS A 83 -8.85 18.67 -2.17
C LYS A 83 -9.18 18.42 -0.70
N GLU A 84 -9.15 17.17 -0.25
CA GLU A 84 -9.41 16.81 1.16
C GLU A 84 -8.33 17.31 2.13
N LEU A 85 -7.14 17.67 1.65
CA LEU A 85 -6.06 18.25 2.46
C LEU A 85 -6.14 19.78 2.57
N GLU A 86 -6.88 20.42 1.67
CA GLU A 86 -7.08 21.88 1.64
C GLU A 86 -8.29 22.33 2.48
N GLU A 87 -9.15 21.40 2.90
CA GLU A 87 -10.28 21.61 3.82
C GLU A 87 -9.86 21.61 5.31
#